data_AF-A0A9W7L7L9-F1
#
_entry.id   AF-A0A9W7L7L9-F1
#
_cell.length_a   1.000
_cell.length_b   1.000
_cell.length_c   1.000
_cell.angle_alpha   90.00
_cell.angle_beta   90.00
_cell.angle_gamma   90.00
#
_symmetry.space_group_name_H-M   'P 1'
#
loop_
_entity.id
_entity.type
_entity.pdbx_description
1 polymer ?
#
loop_
_entity_poly.entity_id
_entity_poly.type
_entity_poly.pdbx_seq_one_letter_code
_entity_poly.pdbx_strand_id
1 'polypeptide(L)'
;MLGTSLTPPPPPRSQQPNPRLAADRSAVETDLQAQAVQIKNIEMNNIDRYLQAIGTQAALICGFAAAVSYAVELAKTVHPLLILGYYFFNTSALLFEMYCVMNATLVSVLGPTFALNGPKGSMHESVQYMKEERLVILSAFWTGACCFGMAQIFTFFIIAPVETAIPCSICIILGFEVIRRSMDRIKRKFRYEEIYAGDDDGRGGTQVKKRKQTFHNIFGGSKASSQEKDRPVRAQSFLQRELERDILEAPGTNI
;
A
#
# COMPACT_ATOMS: atom_id res chain seq x y z
N MET A 1 -7.04 -74.88 11.94
CA MET A 1 -7.95 -73.87 11.36
C MET A 1 -7.14 -73.01 10.39
N LEU A 2 -7.15 -73.38 9.11
CA LEU A 2 -6.43 -72.69 8.03
C LEU A 2 -7.41 -71.74 7.34
N GLY A 3 -7.23 -70.43 7.54
CA GLY A 3 -7.98 -69.38 6.86
C GLY A 3 -7.27 -68.98 5.55
N THR A 4 -7.81 -69.43 4.43
CA THR A 4 -7.37 -69.05 3.08
C THR A 4 -7.82 -67.63 2.76
N SER A 5 -6.86 -66.70 2.68
CA SER A 5 -7.14 -65.31 2.28
C SER A 5 -7.44 -65.24 0.78
N LEU A 6 -8.69 -64.98 0.44
CA LEU A 6 -9.12 -64.61 -0.90
C LEU A 6 -8.57 -63.22 -1.24
N THR A 7 -7.50 -63.17 -2.03
CA THR A 7 -7.08 -61.92 -2.67
C THR A 7 -8.03 -61.60 -3.82
N PRO A 8 -8.54 -60.36 -3.91
CA PRO A 8 -9.45 -59.97 -4.98
C PRO A 8 -8.76 -60.00 -6.35
N PRO A 9 -9.48 -60.36 -7.43
CA PRO A 9 -8.94 -60.43 -8.77
C PRO A 9 -8.48 -59.05 -9.25
N PRO A 10 -7.38 -58.98 -10.02
CA PRO A 10 -6.84 -57.72 -10.50
C PRO A 10 -7.84 -57.03 -11.45
N PRO A 11 -8.00 -55.70 -11.33
CA PRO A 11 -8.95 -54.96 -12.14
C PRO A 11 -8.59 -54.99 -13.64
N PRO A 12 -9.60 -54.90 -14.52
CA PRO A 12 -9.43 -55.00 -15.98
C PRO A 12 -8.52 -53.90 -16.55
N ARG A 13 -7.59 -54.29 -17.42
CA ARG A 13 -6.47 -53.51 -18.01
C ARG A 13 -6.86 -52.46 -19.08
N SER A 14 -8.14 -52.21 -19.34
CA SER A 14 -8.58 -51.52 -20.56
C SER A 14 -8.57 -49.99 -20.54
N GLN A 15 -7.97 -49.34 -19.53
CA GLN A 15 -7.94 -47.87 -19.46
C GLN A 15 -6.74 -47.32 -18.68
N GLN A 16 -5.56 -47.93 -18.82
CA GLN A 16 -4.35 -47.29 -18.30
C GLN A 16 -3.97 -46.11 -19.21
N PRO A 17 -4.03 -44.85 -18.72
CA PRO A 17 -3.63 -43.69 -19.50
C PRO A 17 -2.15 -43.84 -19.85
N ASN A 18 -1.80 -43.61 -21.12
CA ASN A 18 -0.42 -43.66 -21.59
C ASN A 18 0.46 -42.80 -20.66
N PRO A 19 1.45 -43.38 -19.94
CA PRO A 19 2.19 -42.70 -18.89
C PRO A 19 2.97 -41.47 -19.40
N ARG A 20 3.28 -41.44 -20.69
CA ARG A 20 3.89 -40.28 -21.37
C ARG A 20 2.98 -39.05 -21.41
N LEU A 21 1.68 -39.24 -21.68
CA LEU A 21 0.69 -38.14 -21.71
C LEU A 21 0.44 -37.56 -20.31
N ALA A 22 0.47 -38.41 -19.27
CA ALA A 22 0.35 -37.94 -17.89
C ALA A 22 1.57 -37.10 -17.46
N ALA A 23 2.78 -37.51 -17.89
CA ALA A 23 4.01 -36.77 -17.62
C ALA A 23 4.01 -35.40 -18.33
N ASP A 24 3.67 -35.34 -19.63
CA ASP A 24 3.62 -34.09 -20.39
C ASP A 24 2.62 -33.11 -19.78
N ARG A 25 1.46 -33.60 -19.34
CA ARG A 25 0.47 -32.77 -18.65
C ARG A 25 1.01 -32.21 -17.33
N SER A 26 1.67 -33.04 -16.52
CA SER A 26 2.24 -32.58 -15.24
C SER A 26 3.36 -31.55 -15.43
N ALA A 27 4.14 -31.66 -16.50
CA ALA A 27 5.16 -30.68 -16.87
C ALA A 27 4.51 -29.35 -17.26
N VAL A 28 3.48 -29.37 -18.11
CA VAL A 28 2.74 -28.16 -18.50
C VAL A 28 2.06 -27.49 -17.31
N GLU A 29 1.46 -28.25 -16.41
CA GLU A 29 0.85 -27.70 -15.18
C GLU A 29 1.90 -27.04 -14.28
N THR A 30 3.09 -27.62 -14.19
CA THR A 30 4.21 -27.05 -13.43
C THR A 30 4.73 -25.76 -14.07
N ASP A 31 4.88 -25.74 -15.40
CA ASP A 31 5.31 -24.55 -16.14
C ASP A 31 4.31 -23.40 -16.02
N LEU A 32 3.01 -23.70 -16.10
CA LEU A 32 1.95 -22.71 -15.91
C LEU A 32 1.95 -22.15 -14.48
N GLN A 33 2.15 -23.00 -13.47
CA GLN A 33 2.27 -22.54 -12.08
C GLN A 33 3.51 -21.66 -11.87
N ALA A 34 4.64 -22.01 -12.49
CA ALA A 34 5.85 -21.20 -12.43
C ALA A 34 5.67 -19.82 -13.08
N GLN A 35 5.05 -19.77 -14.26
CA GLN A 35 4.74 -18.51 -14.94
C GLN A 35 3.78 -17.63 -14.12
N ALA A 36 2.75 -18.22 -13.52
CA ALA A 36 1.80 -17.49 -12.68
C ALA A 36 2.49 -16.84 -11.46
N VAL A 37 3.40 -17.56 -10.80
CA VAL A 37 4.20 -17.02 -9.69
C VAL A 37 5.12 -15.89 -10.17
N GLN A 38 5.76 -16.05 -11.33
CA GLN A 38 6.65 -15.02 -11.89
C GLN A 38 5.89 -13.72 -12.18
N ILE A 39 4.70 -13.81 -12.79
CA ILE A 39 3.86 -12.63 -13.06
C ILE A 39 3.50 -11.92 -11.75
N LYS A 40 3.13 -12.68 -10.72
CA LYS A 40 2.78 -12.11 -9.41
C LYS A 40 3.98 -11.45 -8.73
N ASN A 41 5.18 -11.97 -8.92
CA ASN A 41 6.39 -11.35 -8.37
C ASN A 41 6.67 -9.99 -9.04
N ILE A 42 6.52 -9.92 -10.37
CA ILE A 42 6.65 -8.68 -11.13
C ILE A 42 5.61 -7.65 -10.66
N GLU A 43 4.37 -8.08 -10.47
CA GLU A 43 3.28 -7.23 -9.97
C GLU A 43 3.56 -6.67 -8.58
N MET A 44 4.03 -7.52 -7.66
CA MET A 44 4.42 -7.13 -6.30
C MET A 44 5.56 -6.10 -6.32
N ASN A 45 6.62 -6.35 -7.09
CA ASN A 45 7.77 -5.45 -7.23
C ASN A 45 7.36 -4.10 -7.83
N ASN A 46 6.41 -4.09 -8.77
CA ASN A 46 5.89 -2.84 -9.32
C ASN A 46 5.16 -1.99 -8.26
N ILE A 47 4.34 -2.62 -7.41
CA ILE A 47 3.65 -1.92 -6.32
C ILE A 47 4.66 -1.40 -5.29
N ASP A 48 5.66 -2.20 -4.94
CA ASP A 48 6.70 -1.82 -3.98
C ASP A 48 7.49 -0.57 -4.44
N ARG A 49 7.97 -0.56 -5.69
CA ARG A 49 8.65 0.61 -6.27
C ARG A 49 7.77 1.86 -6.26
N TYR A 50 6.48 1.70 -6.52
CA TYR A 50 5.53 2.80 -6.48
C TYR A 50 5.36 3.36 -5.06
N LEU A 51 5.22 2.49 -4.06
CA LEU A 51 5.10 2.90 -2.66
C LEU A 51 6.37 3.58 -2.15
N GLN A 52 7.56 3.07 -2.53
CA GLN A 52 8.84 3.70 -2.19
C GLN A 52 8.98 5.10 -2.80
N ALA A 53 8.54 5.29 -4.04
CA ALA A 53 8.56 6.60 -4.70
C ALA A 53 7.62 7.59 -3.99
N ILE A 54 6.41 7.18 -3.65
CA ILE A 54 5.45 8.04 -2.91
C ILE A 54 5.95 8.34 -1.51
N GLY A 55 6.46 7.34 -0.78
CA GLY A 55 7.02 7.52 0.55
C GLY A 55 8.17 8.54 0.55
N THR A 56 9.03 8.51 -0.47
CA THR A 56 10.12 9.49 -0.61
C THR A 56 9.57 10.90 -0.84
N GLN A 57 8.54 11.05 -1.69
CA GLN A 57 7.92 12.37 -1.93
C GLN A 57 7.22 12.91 -0.69
N ALA A 58 6.50 12.06 0.03
CA ALA A 58 5.85 12.40 1.30
C ALA A 58 6.87 12.86 2.35
N ALA A 59 7.98 12.14 2.50
CA ALA A 59 9.06 12.50 3.40
C ALA A 59 9.68 13.86 3.06
N LEU A 60 9.83 14.19 1.78
CA LEU A 60 10.32 15.51 1.34
C LEU A 60 9.35 16.64 1.69
N ILE A 61 8.05 16.45 1.45
CA ILE A 61 7.02 17.44 1.82
C ILE A 61 7.02 17.65 3.34
N CYS A 62 7.08 16.56 4.11
CA CYS A 62 7.21 16.61 5.57
C CYS A 62 8.45 17.42 6.01
N GLY A 63 9.60 17.18 5.38
CA GLY A 63 10.84 17.93 5.65
C GLY A 63 10.72 19.42 5.33
N PHE A 64 10.10 19.78 4.20
CA PHE A 64 9.88 21.18 3.84
C PHE A 64 8.90 21.88 4.80
N ALA A 65 7.84 21.20 5.23
CA ALA A 65 6.90 21.72 6.22
C ALA A 65 7.59 22.01 7.57
N ALA A 66 8.43 21.08 8.03
CA ALA A 66 9.23 21.27 9.25
C ALA A 66 10.21 22.45 9.11
N ALA A 67 10.91 22.56 7.97
CA ALA A 67 11.88 23.64 7.74
C ALA A 67 11.21 25.03 7.73
N VAL A 68 10.04 25.16 7.09
CA VAL A 68 9.30 26.44 7.03
C VAL A 68 8.78 26.86 8.42
N SER A 69 8.52 25.92 9.32
CA SER A 69 8.06 26.20 10.68
C SER A 69 9.03 27.10 11.44
N TYR A 70 10.33 26.84 11.32
CA TYR A 70 11.37 27.66 11.94
C TYR A 70 11.42 29.09 11.38
N ALA A 71 11.13 29.27 10.09
CA ALA A 71 11.13 30.59 9.46
C ALA A 71 9.96 31.46 9.95
N VAL A 72 8.80 30.85 10.21
CA VAL A 72 7.59 31.56 10.66
C VAL A 72 7.70 32.03 12.12
N GLU A 73 8.36 31.27 13.00
CA GLU A 73 8.56 31.67 14.42
C GLU A 73 9.27 33.01 14.60
N LEU A 74 10.07 33.43 13.60
CA LEU A 74 10.79 34.69 13.61
C LEU A 74 9.89 35.90 13.32
N ALA A 75 8.74 35.70 12.64
CA ALA A 75 7.81 36.75 12.24
C ALA A 75 6.64 36.89 13.24
N LYS A 76 6.85 37.53 14.39
CA LYS A 76 5.87 37.58 15.51
C LYS A 76 4.79 38.67 15.44
N THR A 77 4.72 39.48 14.38
CA THR A 77 3.90 40.71 14.37
C THR A 77 2.60 40.62 13.55
N VAL A 78 1.92 39.47 13.55
CA VAL A 78 0.74 39.24 12.70
C VAL A 78 -0.47 38.77 13.52
N HIS A 79 -1.68 38.97 12.97
CA HIS A 79 -2.95 38.57 13.59
C HIS A 79 -2.95 37.11 14.07
N PRO A 80 -3.48 36.83 15.28
CA PRO A 80 -3.42 35.51 15.90
C PRO A 80 -4.18 34.43 15.11
N LEU A 81 -5.20 34.82 14.33
CA LEU A 81 -6.00 33.89 13.53
C LEU A 81 -5.21 33.30 12.35
N LEU A 82 -4.33 34.08 11.71
CA LEU A 82 -3.46 33.57 10.64
C LEU A 82 -2.44 32.57 11.19
N ILE A 83 -1.86 32.89 12.35
CA ILE A 83 -0.89 32.04 13.04
C ILE A 83 -1.56 30.71 13.43
N LEU A 84 -2.77 30.76 14.00
CA LEU A 84 -3.54 29.57 14.35
C LEU A 84 -3.83 28.71 13.12
N GLY A 85 -4.29 29.33 12.02
CA GLY A 85 -4.55 28.64 10.76
C GLY A 85 -3.30 27.97 10.19
N TYR A 86 -2.17 28.69 10.18
CA TYR A 86 -0.88 28.18 9.76
C TYR A 86 -0.49 26.91 10.53
N TYR A 87 -0.45 26.98 11.87
CA TYR A 87 -0.07 25.83 12.69
C TYR A 87 -1.03 24.65 12.52
N PHE A 88 -2.33 24.91 12.45
CA PHE A 88 -3.32 23.85 12.23
C PHE A 88 -3.08 23.09 10.92
N PHE A 89 -2.94 23.80 9.79
CA PHE A 89 -2.73 23.16 8.50
C PHE A 89 -1.34 22.54 8.37
N ASN A 90 -0.31 23.17 8.92
CA ASN A 90 1.06 22.67 8.88
C ASN A 90 1.23 21.38 9.71
N THR A 91 0.70 21.35 10.93
CA THR A 91 0.69 20.13 11.76
C THR A 91 -0.14 19.02 11.13
N SER A 92 -1.30 19.35 10.55
CA SER A 92 -2.10 18.36 9.81
C SER A 92 -1.33 17.77 8.62
N ALA A 93 -0.62 18.61 7.87
CA ALA A 93 0.21 18.15 6.75
C ALA A 93 1.32 17.20 7.23
N LEU A 94 2.05 17.56 8.29
CA LEU A 94 3.09 16.71 8.88
C LEU A 94 2.54 15.34 9.32
N LEU A 95 1.36 15.33 9.96
CA LEU A 95 0.71 14.09 10.41
C LEU A 95 0.31 13.19 9.24
N PHE A 96 -0.33 13.74 8.20
CA PHE A 96 -0.76 12.96 7.04
C PHE A 96 0.43 12.44 6.20
N GLU A 97 1.47 13.26 6.01
CA GLU A 97 2.66 12.83 5.27
C GLU A 97 3.46 11.79 6.05
N MET A 98 3.64 11.95 7.37
CA MET A 98 4.30 10.94 8.19
C MET A 98 3.49 9.63 8.22
N TYR A 99 2.16 9.72 8.31
CA TYR A 99 1.28 8.55 8.17
C TYR A 99 1.46 7.87 6.82
N CYS A 100 1.56 8.62 5.72
CA CYS A 100 1.82 8.09 4.39
C CYS A 100 3.16 7.35 4.32
N VAL A 101 4.24 7.96 4.83
CA VAL A 101 5.58 7.34 4.86
C VAL A 101 5.57 6.03 5.65
N MET A 102 5.02 6.04 6.87
CA MET A 102 4.98 4.85 7.71
C MET A 102 4.20 3.71 7.07
N ASN A 103 3.01 3.97 6.52
CA ASN A 103 2.22 2.94 5.88
C ASN A 103 2.86 2.42 4.58
N ALA A 104 3.49 3.30 3.78
CA ALA A 104 4.24 2.88 2.61
C ALA A 104 5.37 1.91 2.99
N THR A 105 6.17 2.26 4.02
CA THR A 105 7.24 1.38 4.52
C THR A 105 6.70 0.06 5.07
N LEU A 106 5.62 0.08 5.85
CA LEU A 106 5.01 -1.14 6.40
C LEU A 106 4.52 -2.07 5.28
N VAL A 107 3.83 -1.56 4.27
CA VAL A 107 3.33 -2.38 3.15
C VAL A 107 4.49 -2.93 2.32
N SER A 108 5.54 -2.15 2.08
CA SER A 108 6.75 -2.59 1.38
C SER A 108 7.51 -3.71 2.09
N VAL A 109 7.55 -3.70 3.43
CA VAL A 109 8.23 -4.74 4.21
C VAL A 109 7.34 -5.97 4.41
N LEU A 110 6.06 -5.76 4.75
CA LEU A 110 5.13 -6.85 5.09
C LEU A 110 4.65 -7.62 3.86
N GLY A 111 4.46 -6.95 2.71
CA GLY A 111 3.96 -7.56 1.48
C GLY A 111 4.78 -8.76 1.01
N PRO A 112 6.09 -8.60 0.76
CA PRO A 112 6.98 -9.70 0.39
C PRO A 112 7.10 -10.76 1.49
N THR A 113 7.14 -10.33 2.76
CA THR A 113 7.25 -11.24 3.92
C THR A 113 6.06 -12.20 4.00
N PHE A 114 4.84 -11.72 3.76
CA PHE A 114 3.64 -12.57 3.72
C PHE A 114 3.55 -13.42 2.46
N ALA A 115 4.12 -12.96 1.34
CA ALA A 115 4.17 -13.74 0.11
C ALA A 115 5.10 -14.96 0.24
N LEU A 116 6.24 -14.81 0.93
CA LEU A 116 7.25 -15.86 1.08
C LEU A 116 6.95 -16.86 2.21
N ASN A 117 6.42 -16.38 3.35
CA ASN A 117 6.19 -17.22 4.53
C ASN A 117 4.78 -17.86 4.59
N GLY A 118 3.91 -17.51 3.65
CA GLY A 118 2.52 -17.97 3.67
C GLY A 118 2.31 -19.37 3.06
N PRO A 119 1.18 -20.02 3.36
CA PRO A 119 0.79 -21.28 2.72
C PRO A 119 0.61 -21.10 1.20
N LYS A 120 0.58 -22.22 0.44
CA LYS A 120 0.37 -22.19 -1.01
C LYS A 120 -0.86 -21.33 -1.37
N GLY A 121 -0.66 -20.31 -2.20
CA GLY A 121 -1.69 -19.34 -2.58
C GLY A 121 -1.61 -17.98 -1.87
N SER A 122 -0.87 -17.86 -0.77
CA SER A 122 -0.71 -16.60 0.01
C SER A 122 -0.17 -15.43 -0.82
N MET A 123 0.66 -15.72 -1.83
CA MET A 123 1.20 -14.69 -2.72
C MET A 123 0.11 -13.90 -3.46
N HIS A 124 -0.98 -14.56 -3.87
CA HIS A 124 -2.08 -13.87 -4.54
C HIS A 124 -2.81 -12.92 -3.59
N GLU A 125 -3.04 -13.38 -2.36
CA GLU A 125 -3.71 -12.61 -1.32
C GLU A 125 -2.87 -11.39 -0.90
N SER A 126 -1.56 -11.58 -0.71
CA SER A 126 -0.64 -10.48 -0.37
C SER A 126 -0.65 -9.37 -1.42
N VAL A 127 -0.55 -9.74 -2.72
CA VAL A 127 -0.60 -8.75 -3.81
C VAL A 127 -1.95 -8.00 -3.83
N GLN A 128 -3.05 -8.68 -3.52
CA GLN A 128 -4.35 -8.02 -3.41
C GLN A 128 -4.38 -7.00 -2.26
N TYR A 129 -3.91 -7.37 -1.07
CA TYR A 129 -3.84 -6.43 0.06
C TYR A 129 -2.95 -5.23 -0.23
N MET A 130 -1.80 -5.43 -0.89
CA MET A 130 -0.92 -4.32 -1.31
C MET A 130 -1.62 -3.35 -2.28
N LYS A 131 -2.48 -3.86 -3.18
CA LYS A 131 -3.25 -3.01 -4.11
C LYS A 131 -4.32 -2.19 -3.40
N GLU A 132 -5.00 -2.78 -2.42
CA GLU A 132 -6.06 -2.11 -1.65
C GLU A 132 -5.45 -0.99 -0.79
N GLU A 133 -4.35 -1.27 -0.09
CA GLU A 133 -3.65 -0.28 0.75
C GLU A 133 -3.03 0.86 -0.05
N ARG A 134 -2.54 0.59 -1.28
CA ARG A 134 -2.00 1.62 -2.17
C ARG A 134 -2.94 2.80 -2.36
N LEU A 135 -4.26 2.57 -2.48
CA LEU A 135 -5.23 3.65 -2.70
C LEU A 135 -5.42 4.50 -1.45
N VAL A 136 -5.38 3.87 -0.27
CA VAL A 136 -5.47 4.55 1.03
C VAL A 136 -4.25 5.44 1.23
N ILE A 137 -3.04 4.91 1.01
CA ILE A 137 -1.78 5.66 1.09
C ILE A 137 -1.78 6.85 0.12
N LEU A 138 -2.20 6.63 -1.13
CA LEU A 138 -2.31 7.69 -2.12
C LEU A 138 -3.32 8.78 -1.69
N SER A 139 -4.44 8.41 -1.08
CA SER A 139 -5.43 9.38 -0.59
C SER A 139 -4.90 10.22 0.58
N ALA A 140 -4.13 9.60 1.49
CA ALA A 140 -3.49 10.29 2.60
C ALA A 140 -2.43 11.28 2.09
N PHE A 141 -1.59 10.85 1.14
CA PHE A 141 -0.61 11.72 0.47
C PHE A 141 -1.26 12.98 -0.13
N TRP A 142 -2.33 12.82 -0.91
CA TRP A 142 -3.01 13.98 -1.51
C TRP A 142 -3.64 14.90 -0.45
N THR A 143 -4.17 14.32 0.63
CA THR A 143 -4.73 15.11 1.74
C THR A 143 -3.64 15.91 2.45
N GLY A 144 -2.48 15.29 2.72
CA GLY A 144 -1.29 15.95 3.27
C GLY A 144 -0.77 17.07 2.37
N ALA A 145 -0.62 16.80 1.08
CA ALA A 145 -0.18 17.79 0.09
C ALA A 145 -1.12 19.00 0.00
N CYS A 146 -2.44 18.80 0.04
CA CYS A 146 -3.41 19.89 0.06
C CYS A 146 -3.31 20.72 1.36
N CYS A 147 -3.19 20.07 2.52
CA CYS A 147 -2.96 20.76 3.79
C CYS A 147 -1.67 21.58 3.76
N PHE A 148 -0.58 21.03 3.19
CA PHE A 148 0.69 21.73 3.02
C PHE A 148 0.54 22.96 2.12
N GLY A 149 -0.17 22.83 0.99
CA GLY A 149 -0.46 23.96 0.10
C GLY A 149 -1.21 25.09 0.80
N MET A 150 -2.22 24.75 1.60
CA MET A 150 -2.96 25.73 2.42
C MET A 150 -2.05 26.39 3.45
N ALA A 151 -1.21 25.63 4.14
CA ALA A 151 -0.23 26.17 5.08
C ALA A 151 0.71 27.19 4.41
N GLN A 152 1.17 26.91 3.19
CA GLN A 152 2.03 27.85 2.44
C GLN A 152 1.34 29.17 2.12
N ILE A 153 0.04 29.17 1.80
CA ILE A 153 -0.71 30.41 1.60
C ILE A 153 -0.64 31.27 2.87
N PHE A 154 -0.90 30.68 4.05
CA PHE A 154 -0.76 31.41 5.33
C PHE A 154 0.66 31.89 5.57
N THR A 155 1.68 31.09 5.27
CA THR A 155 3.11 31.48 5.37
C THR A 155 3.39 32.77 4.59
N PHE A 156 2.93 32.87 3.34
CA PHE A 156 3.16 34.08 2.53
C PHE A 156 2.50 35.33 3.12
N PHE A 157 1.30 35.20 3.69
CA PHE A 157 0.64 36.32 4.37
C PHE A 157 1.30 36.72 5.69
N ILE A 158 2.06 35.82 6.33
CA ILE A 158 2.78 36.12 7.57
C ILE A 158 4.15 36.77 7.29
N ILE A 159 4.88 36.27 6.30
CA ILE A 159 6.28 36.68 6.05
C ILE A 159 6.39 37.89 5.10
N ALA A 160 5.55 37.95 4.08
CA ALA A 160 5.68 38.91 2.98
C ALA A 160 4.67 40.07 3.09
N PRO A 161 4.99 41.27 2.55
CA PRO A 161 4.01 42.33 2.43
C PRO A 161 2.83 41.90 1.54
N VAL A 162 1.65 42.48 1.80
CA VAL A 162 0.38 42.08 1.15
C VAL A 162 0.46 42.16 -0.38
N GLU A 163 1.22 43.13 -0.90
CA GLU A 163 1.42 43.34 -2.34
C GLU A 163 2.07 42.13 -3.04
N THR A 164 3.01 41.44 -2.38
CA THR A 164 3.68 40.25 -2.94
C THR A 164 3.00 38.95 -2.51
N ALA A 165 2.33 38.93 -1.37
CA ALA A 165 1.61 37.75 -0.88
C ALA A 165 0.46 37.33 -1.83
N ILE A 166 -0.29 38.31 -2.35
CA ILE A 166 -1.42 38.06 -3.26
C ILE A 166 -1.00 37.29 -4.52
N PRO A 167 -0.04 37.77 -5.36
CA PRO A 167 0.35 37.04 -6.56
C PRO A 167 0.96 35.66 -6.27
N CYS A 168 1.73 35.52 -5.19
CA CYS A 168 2.26 34.21 -4.76
C CYS A 168 1.13 33.23 -4.40
N SER A 169 0.12 33.67 -3.65
CA SER A 169 -1.04 32.83 -3.31
C SER A 169 -1.84 32.40 -4.54
N ILE A 170 -2.05 33.30 -5.51
CA ILE A 170 -2.72 32.99 -6.78
C ILE A 170 -1.91 31.93 -7.56
N CYS A 171 -0.60 32.08 -7.62
CA CYS A 171 0.29 31.12 -8.29
C CYS A 171 0.17 29.72 -7.67
N ILE A 172 0.13 29.62 -6.34
CA ILE A 172 -0.06 28.34 -5.62
C ILE A 172 -1.41 27.73 -5.95
N ILE A 173 -2.50 28.51 -5.89
CA ILE A 173 -3.85 28.02 -6.18
C ILE A 173 -3.94 27.51 -7.62
N LEU A 174 -3.40 28.26 -8.59
CA LEU A 174 -3.36 27.82 -9.99
C LEU A 174 -2.51 26.55 -10.17
N GLY A 175 -1.38 26.44 -9.48
CA GLY A 175 -0.56 25.24 -9.45
C GLY A 175 -1.35 24.02 -8.96
N PHE A 176 -2.07 24.17 -7.84
CA PHE A 176 -2.94 23.11 -7.31
C PHE A 176 -4.07 22.74 -8.28
N GLU A 177 -4.72 23.70 -8.92
CA GLU A 177 -5.77 23.44 -9.91
C GLU A 177 -5.23 22.67 -11.13
N VAL A 178 -4.05 23.03 -11.63
CA VAL A 178 -3.39 22.30 -12.73
C VAL A 178 -3.09 20.86 -12.32
N ILE A 179 -2.58 20.66 -11.11
CA ILE A 179 -2.31 19.32 -10.56
C ILE A 179 -3.61 18.52 -10.44
N ARG A 180 -4.68 19.12 -9.89
CA ARG A 180 -5.99 18.47 -9.74
C ARG A 180 -6.57 18.04 -11.10
N ARG A 181 -6.51 18.93 -12.10
CA ARG A 181 -6.92 18.63 -13.48
C ARG A 181 -6.09 17.54 -14.11
N SER A 182 -4.77 17.52 -13.87
CA SER A 182 -3.89 16.46 -14.36
C SER A 182 -4.26 15.11 -13.77
N MET A 183 -4.53 15.06 -12.45
CA MET A 183 -5.01 13.85 -11.79
C MET A 183 -6.35 13.36 -12.35
N ASP A 184 -7.33 14.25 -12.56
CA ASP A 184 -8.63 13.89 -13.13
C ASP A 184 -8.50 13.42 -14.60
N ARG A 185 -7.58 14.01 -15.36
CA ARG A 185 -7.23 13.55 -16.72
C ARG A 185 -6.65 12.14 -16.70
N ILE A 186 -5.72 11.87 -15.80
CA ILE A 186 -5.07 10.56 -15.65
C ILE A 186 -6.09 9.50 -15.21
N LYS A 187 -6.90 9.79 -14.18
CA LYS A 187 -7.97 8.89 -13.69
C LYS A 187 -8.96 8.52 -14.79
N ARG A 188 -9.32 9.47 -15.65
CA ARG A 188 -10.22 9.19 -16.79
C ARG A 188 -9.58 8.23 -17.78
N LYS A 189 -8.30 8.41 -18.14
CA LYS A 189 -7.60 7.52 -19.07
C LYS A 189 -7.52 6.08 -18.55
N PHE A 190 -7.20 5.89 -17.27
CA PHE A 190 -7.08 4.55 -16.67
C PHE A 190 -8.41 3.85 -16.40
N ARG A 191 -9.54 4.58 -16.35
CA ARG A 191 -10.87 3.97 -16.22
C ARG A 191 -11.25 3.12 -17.43
N TYR A 192 -10.66 3.36 -18.61
CA TYR A 192 -11.01 2.64 -19.83
C TYR A 192 -10.42 1.22 -19.89
N GLU A 193 -9.24 0.96 -19.32
CA GLU A 193 -8.65 -0.39 -19.30
C GLU A 193 -9.45 -1.38 -18.45
N GLU A 194 -10.09 -0.92 -17.37
CA GLU A 194 -10.97 -1.75 -16.53
C GLU A 194 -12.28 -2.15 -17.26
N ILE A 195 -12.69 -1.38 -18.28
CA ILE A 195 -13.89 -1.67 -19.08
C ILE A 195 -13.59 -2.74 -20.14
N TYR A 196 -12.41 -2.71 -20.78
CA TYR A 196 -12.03 -3.70 -21.80
C TYR A 196 -11.53 -5.03 -21.23
N ALA A 197 -11.00 -5.03 -20.01
CA ALA A 197 -10.65 -6.27 -19.32
C ALA A 197 -11.88 -7.12 -18.90
N GLY A 198 -13.08 -6.54 -18.93
CA GLY A 198 -14.32 -7.21 -18.51
C GLY A 198 -15.07 -7.97 -19.61
N ASP A 199 -14.74 -7.75 -20.90
CA ASP A 199 -15.48 -8.34 -22.02
C ASP A 199 -14.90 -9.69 -22.51
N ASP A 200 -13.68 -10.07 -22.10
CA ASP A 200 -13.12 -11.40 -22.41
C ASP A 200 -13.57 -12.49 -21.43
N ASP A 201 -14.10 -12.13 -20.25
CA ASP A 201 -14.65 -13.07 -19.25
C ASP A 201 -16.16 -13.31 -19.47
N GLY A 202 -16.50 -13.97 -20.58
CA GLY A 202 -17.87 -14.35 -20.94
C GLY A 202 -18.63 -15.29 -19.98
N ARG A 203 -18.21 -15.51 -18.73
CA ARG A 203 -18.93 -16.31 -17.72
C ARG A 203 -18.64 -15.86 -16.28
N GLY A 204 -19.63 -15.25 -15.59
CA GLY A 204 -19.66 -15.24 -14.11
C GLY A 204 -19.95 -13.92 -13.38
N GLY A 205 -20.40 -12.87 -14.08
CA GLY A 205 -20.68 -11.56 -13.47
C GLY A 205 -21.92 -11.52 -12.56
N THR A 206 -21.78 -11.82 -11.27
CA THR A 206 -22.79 -11.43 -10.26
C THR A 206 -22.22 -11.08 -8.87
N GLN A 207 -20.97 -11.45 -8.53
CA GLN A 207 -20.44 -11.26 -7.17
C GLN A 207 -19.75 -9.90 -6.92
N VAL A 208 -19.23 -9.22 -7.95
CA VAL A 208 -18.38 -8.02 -7.76
C VAL A 208 -19.16 -6.80 -7.25
N LYS A 209 -20.46 -6.69 -7.54
CA LYS A 209 -21.28 -5.54 -7.10
C LYS A 209 -21.52 -5.49 -5.58
N LYS A 210 -21.45 -6.63 -4.86
CA LYS A 210 -21.70 -6.64 -3.41
C LYS A 210 -20.52 -6.14 -2.56
N ARG A 211 -19.28 -6.17 -3.08
CA ARG A 211 -18.07 -5.82 -2.28
C ARG A 211 -17.77 -4.31 -2.25
N LYS A 212 -18.13 -3.55 -3.30
CA LYS A 212 -17.99 -2.08 -3.32
C LYS A 212 -18.91 -1.37 -2.31
N GLN A 213 -20.05 -1.98 -1.97
CA GLN A 213 -21.00 -1.42 -1.00
C GLN A 213 -20.55 -1.62 0.45
N THR A 214 -19.80 -2.69 0.74
CA THR A 214 -19.18 -2.90 2.06
C THR A 214 -18.05 -1.89 2.33
N PHE A 215 -17.25 -1.54 1.33
CA PHE A 215 -16.12 -0.60 1.51
C PHE A 215 -16.59 0.83 1.82
N HIS A 216 -17.70 1.27 1.24
CA HIS A 216 -18.29 2.57 1.56
C HIS A 216 -18.94 2.62 2.97
N ASN A 217 -19.31 1.46 3.52
CA ASN A 217 -19.81 1.34 4.89
C ASN A 217 -18.68 1.26 5.94
N ILE A 218 -17.45 0.88 5.56
CA ILE A 218 -16.28 0.87 6.47
C ILE A 218 -15.77 2.30 6.72
N PHE A 219 -15.76 3.16 5.71
CA PHE A 219 -15.34 4.57 5.87
C PHE A 219 -16.46 5.51 6.35
N GLY A 220 -17.71 5.03 6.45
CA GLY A 220 -18.85 5.77 7.00
C GLY A 220 -19.17 5.47 8.47
N GLY A 221 -18.42 4.58 9.13
CA GLY A 221 -18.73 4.08 10.47
C GLY A 221 -17.53 4.06 11.38
N SER A 222 -17.18 5.21 11.96
CA SER A 222 -16.40 5.26 13.19
C SER A 222 -17.22 4.59 14.31
N LYS A 223 -16.94 3.30 14.58
CA LYS A 223 -17.11 2.58 15.87
C LYS A 223 -16.87 1.07 15.67
N ALA A 224 -15.67 0.61 16.02
CA ALA A 224 -15.29 -0.72 16.55
C ALA A 224 -13.75 -0.84 16.39
N SER A 225 -12.89 -0.61 17.39
CA SER A 225 -12.74 -1.32 18.67
C SER A 225 -13.08 -2.81 18.65
N SER A 226 -12.04 -3.63 18.80
CA SER A 226 -12.04 -5.02 19.26
C SER A 226 -12.29 -6.12 18.22
N GLN A 227 -11.32 -6.35 17.32
CA GLN A 227 -10.89 -7.72 17.01
C GLN A 227 -9.45 -7.80 16.45
N GLU A 228 -8.52 -7.08 17.07
CA GLU A 228 -7.08 -7.22 16.83
C GLU A 228 -6.38 -7.55 18.15
N LYS A 229 -6.68 -8.73 18.71
CA LYS A 229 -6.07 -9.20 19.97
C LYS A 229 -5.19 -10.46 19.84
N ASP A 230 -5.20 -11.15 18.69
CA ASP A 230 -4.47 -12.43 18.54
C ASP A 230 -3.41 -12.47 17.42
N ARG A 231 -3.03 -11.33 16.83
CA ARG A 231 -1.95 -11.27 15.82
C ARG A 231 -0.67 -10.45 16.14
N PRO A 232 -0.34 -9.99 17.36
CA PRO A 232 0.97 -9.36 17.56
C PRO A 232 2.07 -10.29 18.11
N VAL A 233 1.78 -11.49 18.62
CA VAL A 233 2.80 -12.27 19.36
C VAL A 233 3.83 -12.92 18.42
N ARG A 234 3.44 -13.36 17.22
CA ARG A 234 4.37 -14.09 16.33
C ARG A 234 5.36 -13.18 15.62
N ALA A 235 4.95 -11.97 15.23
CA ALA A 235 5.82 -10.98 14.61
C ALA A 235 6.82 -10.38 15.63
N GLN A 236 6.37 -10.11 16.86
CA GLN A 236 7.26 -9.66 17.94
C GLN A 236 8.29 -10.74 18.32
N SER A 237 7.89 -12.01 18.37
CA SER A 237 8.82 -13.11 18.65
C SER A 237 9.89 -13.29 17.57
N PHE A 238 9.64 -12.84 16.33
CA PHE A 238 10.62 -12.92 15.24
C PHE A 238 11.63 -11.78 15.31
N LEU A 239 11.17 -10.53 15.53
CA LEU A 239 12.06 -9.38 15.73
C LEU A 239 12.92 -9.52 16.99
N GLN A 240 12.38 -10.10 18.05
CA GLN A 240 13.13 -10.35 19.29
C GLN A 240 14.25 -11.40 19.08
N ARG A 241 14.05 -12.39 18.19
CA ARG A 241 15.08 -13.37 17.81
C ARG A 241 16.14 -12.81 16.87
N GLU A 242 15.79 -11.85 16.01
CA GLU A 242 16.78 -11.13 15.20
C GLU A 242 17.67 -10.26 16.09
N LEU A 243 17.07 -9.51 17.03
CA LEU A 243 17.82 -8.67 17.97
C LEU A 243 18.74 -9.48 18.91
N GLU A 244 18.28 -10.65 19.39
CA GLU A 244 19.12 -11.55 20.19
C GLU A 244 20.29 -12.13 19.38
N ARG A 245 20.11 -12.38 18.07
CA ARG A 245 21.21 -12.82 17.21
C ARG A 245 22.25 -11.72 17.00
N ASP A 246 21.82 -10.48 16.78
CA ASP A 246 22.74 -9.35 16.62
C ASP A 246 23.54 -9.04 17.90
N ILE A 247 22.94 -9.25 19.08
CA ILE A 247 23.64 -9.10 20.37
C ILE A 247 24.66 -10.24 20.58
N LEU A 248 24.35 -11.46 20.15
CA LEU A 248 25.24 -12.61 20.29
C LEU A 248 26.41 -12.60 19.28
N GLU A 249 26.23 -11.98 18.11
CA GLU A 249 27.28 -11.82 17.10
C GLU A 249 28.14 -10.56 17.30
N ALA A 250 27.84 -9.72 18.31
CA ALA A 250 28.67 -8.57 18.64
C ALA A 250 30.07 -9.05 19.11
N PRO A 251 31.15 -8.76 18.36
CA PRO A 251 32.49 -9.24 18.69
C PRO A 251 32.93 -8.69 20.04
N GLY A 252 33.27 -9.62 20.93
CA GLY A 252 33.56 -9.40 22.35
C GLY A 252 34.43 -8.17 22.60
N THR A 253 33.83 -7.22 23.34
CA THR A 253 34.58 -6.20 24.07
C THR A 253 35.29 -6.94 25.22
N ASN A 254 36.53 -7.37 24.97
CA ASN A 254 37.44 -7.81 26.03
C ASN A 254 37.66 -6.62 26.97
N ILE A 255 37.09 -6.72 28.18
CA ILE A 255 37.51 -5.97 29.35
C ILE A 255 38.19 -6.97 30.29
#